data_AF-A0A5M8QMJ3-F1
#
_entry.id   AF-A0A5M8QMJ3-F1
#
_cell.length_a   1.000
_cell.length_b   1.000
_cell.length_c   1.000
_cell.angle_alpha   90.00
_cell.angle_beta   90.00
_cell.angle_gamma   90.00
#
_symmetry.space_group_name_H-M   'P 1'
#
loop_
_entity.id
_entity.type
_entity.pdbx_description
1 polymer ?
#
loop_
_entity_poly.entity_id
_entity_poly.type
_entity_poly.pdbx_seq_one_letter_code
_entity_poly.pdbx_strand_id
1 'polypeptide(L)'
;MRYVRHYCLLALLWGLCLLPTTGFGYGVLTHQAIIDVCWKPSLMPLILKKFPNASPEALKKAHAFAYGGAIIQDMGYYPLGNVFFTDLTHYVRTGDFLNALLQESKTLEEYSFALGAIAHYYADNFGHPIGTNRAVPMVYPEVGKKFGPVVTYEEDPLAHVKMEFGFDVLQVARGNYAPEAYHDFIGFEVSKDLLERAFLKTYGLELGSLFFSYNLTVGTFRRSVSNLIPSLTKAAWHFKADEIKAAKPSVTRRKFMYRISKTDYHKKWGREYNKPNLFQRFISFIMRLLPKVGPQEVLSFKAPTPAAEKVFMESFNVTVEKYSAELNALSEGKTEFKNTGLDTGESTERGSYLMVDKTYAYLLEDLAKQDFKYVTMPLKQDILRFYSKATPPNTQNEERLKKWQEVQENLAKLKKINPSQ
;
A
#
# COMPACT_ATOMS: atom_id res chain seq x y z
N MET A 1 44.62 -16.73 3.01
CA MET A 1 43.39 -16.90 2.19
C MET A 1 42.10 -17.21 2.97
N ARG A 2 42.12 -17.84 4.17
CA ARG A 2 40.89 -18.10 4.96
C ARG A 2 40.29 -16.86 5.66
N TYR A 3 41.11 -15.86 5.99
CA TYR A 3 40.67 -14.64 6.68
C TYR A 3 39.96 -13.63 5.75
N VAL A 4 40.41 -13.49 4.50
CA VAL A 4 39.77 -12.60 3.50
C VAL A 4 38.33 -13.01 3.22
N ARG A 5 38.05 -14.32 3.19
CA ARG A 5 36.69 -14.85 3.02
C ARG A 5 35.75 -14.53 4.19
N HIS A 6 36.27 -14.47 5.43
CA HIS A 6 35.49 -14.09 6.61
C HIS A 6 35.16 -12.59 6.64
N TYR A 7 36.11 -11.73 6.25
CA TYR A 7 35.87 -10.29 6.17
C TYR A 7 34.93 -9.92 5.01
N CYS A 8 35.00 -10.59 3.86
CA CYS A 8 34.03 -10.39 2.78
C CYS A 8 32.62 -10.87 3.16
N LEU A 9 32.48 -11.96 3.92
CA LEU A 9 31.17 -12.43 4.42
C LEU A 9 30.59 -11.51 5.50
N LEU A 10 31.42 -10.98 6.39
CA LEU A 10 31.01 -9.99 7.39
C LEU A 10 30.66 -8.64 6.76
N ALA A 11 31.38 -8.19 5.73
CA ALA A 11 31.05 -7.00 4.96
C ALA A 11 29.76 -7.16 4.14
N LEU A 12 29.50 -8.36 3.58
CA LEU A 12 28.22 -8.67 2.93
C LEU A 12 27.07 -8.70 3.95
N LEU A 13 27.29 -9.26 5.13
CA LEU A 13 26.32 -9.31 6.24
C LEU A 13 26.01 -7.91 6.81
N TRP A 14 27.00 -7.02 6.87
CA TRP A 14 26.81 -5.62 7.25
C TRP A 14 26.13 -4.80 6.15
N GLY A 15 26.46 -5.04 4.87
CA GLY A 15 25.75 -4.44 3.73
C GLY A 15 24.27 -4.86 3.63
N LEU A 16 23.94 -6.08 4.06
CA LEU A 16 22.56 -6.57 4.16
C LEU A 16 21.77 -5.99 5.36
N CYS A 17 22.46 -5.45 6.37
CA CYS A 17 21.82 -4.77 7.52
C CYS A 17 21.52 -3.29 7.26
N LEU A 18 21.87 -2.76 6.09
CA LEU A 18 21.54 -1.39 5.64
C LEU A 18 20.38 -1.37 4.63
N LEU A 19 19.70 -2.50 4.42
CA LEU A 19 18.47 -2.51 3.63
C LEU A 19 17.35 -1.83 4.43
N PRO A 20 16.63 -0.84 3.85
CA PRO A 20 15.50 -0.24 4.52
C PRO A 20 14.48 -1.33 4.87
N THR A 21 14.06 -1.34 6.13
CA THR A 21 12.96 -2.19 6.58
C THR A 21 11.70 -1.74 5.85
N THR A 22 11.09 -2.66 5.10
CA THR A 22 9.79 -2.45 4.45
C THR A 22 8.73 -2.32 5.54
N GLY A 23 8.21 -1.10 5.74
CA GLY A 23 6.96 -0.88 6.46
C GLY A 23 5.78 -1.27 5.58
N PHE A 24 4.75 -1.86 6.18
CA PHE A 24 3.41 -1.97 5.59
C PHE A 24 2.69 -0.64 5.83
N GLY A 25 2.06 -0.07 4.80
CA GLY A 25 1.19 1.09 4.92
C GLY A 25 -0.20 0.74 5.45
N TYR A 26 -1.12 1.67 5.29
CA TYR A 26 -2.44 1.75 5.93
C TYR A 26 -3.14 0.40 6.04
N GLY A 27 -3.80 0.21 7.20
CA GLY A 27 -4.29 -1.09 7.62
C GLY A 27 -5.06 -1.80 6.50
N VAL A 28 -4.54 -2.95 6.09
CA VAL A 28 -5.05 -3.78 4.98
C VAL A 28 -6.55 -4.02 5.09
N LEU A 29 -7.04 -4.21 6.31
CA LEU A 29 -8.47 -4.42 6.55
C LEU A 29 -9.25 -3.10 6.49
N THR A 30 -8.64 -1.99 6.88
CA THR A 30 -9.29 -0.67 6.83
C THR A 30 -9.59 -0.27 5.38
N HIS A 31 -8.69 -0.51 4.43
CA HIS A 31 -8.98 -0.34 3.00
C HIS A 31 -10.20 -1.15 2.54
N GLN A 32 -10.28 -2.40 2.96
CA GLN A 32 -11.40 -3.26 2.65
C GLN A 32 -12.71 -2.73 3.24
N ALA A 33 -12.68 -2.24 4.48
CA ALA A 33 -13.87 -1.72 5.14
C ALA A 33 -14.48 -0.52 4.39
N ILE A 34 -13.66 0.29 3.71
CA ILE A 34 -14.15 1.36 2.83
C ILE A 34 -14.95 0.77 1.65
N ILE A 35 -14.47 -0.31 1.03
CA ILE A 35 -15.21 -1.02 -0.02
C ILE A 35 -16.53 -1.55 0.52
N ASP A 36 -16.52 -2.24 1.66
CA ASP A 36 -17.73 -2.80 2.28
C ASP A 36 -18.80 -1.74 2.56
N VAL A 37 -18.40 -0.64 3.17
CA VAL A 37 -19.31 0.47 3.51
C VAL A 37 -19.87 1.12 2.25
N CYS A 38 -19.05 1.27 1.20
CA CYS A 38 -19.45 1.94 -0.04
C CYS A 38 -20.09 0.99 -1.07
N TRP A 39 -20.05 -0.34 -0.85
CA TRP A 39 -20.42 -1.33 -1.86
C TRP A 39 -21.85 -1.14 -2.36
N LYS A 40 -22.83 -1.30 -1.47
CA LYS A 40 -24.25 -1.15 -1.82
C LYS A 40 -24.67 0.29 -2.14
N PRO A 41 -24.28 1.31 -1.36
CA PRO A 41 -24.80 2.67 -1.58
C PRO A 41 -24.16 3.41 -2.76
N SER A 42 -22.93 3.07 -3.17
CA SER A 42 -22.18 3.88 -4.16
C SER A 42 -21.55 3.05 -5.29
N LEU A 43 -20.78 2.02 -4.96
CA LEU A 43 -20.04 1.21 -5.93
C LEU A 43 -20.96 0.41 -6.86
N MET A 44 -21.86 -0.39 -6.28
CA MET A 44 -22.75 -1.27 -7.03
C MET A 44 -23.70 -0.49 -7.96
N PRO A 45 -24.31 0.64 -7.54
CA PRO A 45 -25.06 1.50 -8.47
C PRO A 45 -24.22 2.02 -9.65
N LEU A 46 -23.00 2.49 -9.40
CA LEU A 46 -22.10 2.96 -10.46
C LEU A 46 -21.71 1.83 -11.43
N ILE A 47 -21.39 0.66 -10.88
CA ILE A 47 -21.09 -0.55 -11.66
C ILE A 47 -22.28 -0.94 -12.53
N LEU A 48 -23.48 -1.01 -11.97
CA LEU A 48 -24.70 -1.38 -12.71
C LEU A 48 -25.09 -0.32 -13.75
N LYS A 49 -24.76 0.95 -13.54
CA LYS A 49 -24.94 2.00 -14.56
C LYS A 49 -24.11 1.72 -15.81
N LYS A 50 -22.87 1.22 -15.66
CA LYS A 50 -21.98 0.86 -16.78
C LYS A 50 -22.23 -0.55 -17.32
N PHE A 51 -22.63 -1.47 -16.45
CA PHE A 51 -22.86 -2.89 -16.74
C PHE A 51 -24.26 -3.33 -16.27
N PRO A 52 -25.35 -2.90 -16.94
CA PRO A 52 -26.72 -3.08 -16.45
C PRO A 52 -27.19 -4.53 -16.37
N ASN A 53 -26.52 -5.44 -17.11
CA ASN A 53 -26.88 -6.86 -17.17
C ASN A 53 -26.02 -7.73 -16.24
N ALA A 54 -25.25 -7.15 -15.31
CA ALA A 54 -24.42 -7.92 -14.38
C ALA A 54 -25.28 -8.78 -13.45
N SER A 55 -25.08 -10.10 -13.48
CA SER A 55 -25.77 -11.04 -12.57
C SER A 55 -25.28 -10.89 -11.12
N PRO A 56 -26.01 -11.40 -10.13
CA PRO A 56 -25.55 -11.45 -8.74
C PRO A 56 -24.17 -12.12 -8.57
N GLU A 57 -23.89 -13.19 -9.33
CA GLU A 57 -22.61 -13.89 -9.32
C GLU A 57 -21.50 -13.03 -9.92
N ALA A 58 -21.80 -12.32 -11.01
CA ALA A 58 -20.86 -11.39 -11.63
C ALA A 58 -20.54 -10.22 -10.67
N LEU A 59 -21.53 -9.71 -9.94
CA LEU A 59 -21.35 -8.68 -8.91
C LEU A 59 -20.53 -9.21 -7.72
N LYS A 60 -20.71 -10.46 -7.31
CA LYS A 60 -19.86 -11.08 -6.27
C LYS A 60 -18.39 -11.15 -6.73
N LYS A 61 -18.16 -11.51 -8.00
CA LYS A 61 -16.81 -11.52 -8.57
C LYS A 61 -16.24 -10.10 -8.68
N ALA A 62 -17.03 -9.14 -9.15
CA ALA A 62 -16.68 -7.72 -9.19
C ALA A 62 -16.23 -7.20 -7.82
N HIS A 63 -16.91 -7.61 -6.75
CA HIS A 63 -16.54 -7.25 -5.38
C HIS A 63 -15.13 -7.73 -5.00
N ALA A 64 -14.76 -8.96 -5.37
CA ALA A 64 -13.43 -9.49 -5.15
C ALA A 64 -12.33 -8.69 -5.88
N PHE A 65 -12.64 -8.19 -7.08
CA PHE A 65 -11.74 -7.29 -7.81
C PHE A 65 -11.65 -5.90 -7.17
N ALA A 66 -12.75 -5.35 -6.65
CA ALA A 66 -12.73 -4.10 -5.89
C ALA A 66 -11.86 -4.21 -4.62
N TYR A 67 -11.91 -5.35 -3.91
CA TYR A 67 -10.98 -5.62 -2.82
C TYR A 67 -9.52 -5.66 -3.27
N GLY A 68 -9.22 -6.35 -4.38
CA GLY A 68 -7.86 -6.40 -4.89
C GLY A 68 -7.33 -5.03 -5.31
N GLY A 69 -8.20 -4.20 -5.88
CA GLY A 69 -7.89 -2.80 -6.20
C GLY A 69 -7.61 -1.97 -4.95
N ALA A 70 -8.38 -2.15 -3.88
CA ALA A 70 -8.24 -1.36 -2.64
C ALA A 70 -6.91 -1.57 -1.90
N ILE A 71 -6.12 -2.58 -2.29
CA ILE A 71 -4.86 -2.94 -1.65
C ILE A 71 -3.71 -3.08 -2.66
N ILE A 72 -3.94 -2.77 -3.96
CA ILE A 72 -2.93 -3.09 -4.98
C ILE A 72 -1.69 -2.22 -4.81
N GLN A 73 -1.86 -0.94 -4.50
CA GLN A 73 -0.76 0.00 -4.34
C GLN A 73 0.23 -0.48 -3.26
N ASP A 74 -0.25 -1.10 -2.17
CA ASP A 74 0.60 -1.64 -1.09
C ASP A 74 1.29 -2.97 -1.40
N MET A 75 0.98 -3.60 -2.54
CA MET A 75 1.48 -4.94 -2.88
C MET A 75 3.02 -5.02 -2.82
N GLY A 76 3.71 -3.92 -3.12
CA GLY A 76 5.16 -3.83 -3.10
C GLY A 76 5.80 -3.99 -1.72
N TYR A 77 5.06 -3.72 -0.64
CA TYR A 77 5.54 -3.89 0.74
C TYR A 77 5.43 -5.34 1.26
N TYR A 78 4.83 -6.25 0.48
CA TYR A 78 4.73 -7.67 0.84
C TYR A 78 5.92 -8.51 0.37
N PRO A 79 6.13 -9.72 0.92
CA PRO A 79 7.20 -10.59 0.47
C PRO A 79 7.09 -10.89 -1.03
N LEU A 80 8.22 -10.78 -1.74
CA LEU A 80 8.31 -10.85 -3.22
C LEU A 80 7.61 -9.69 -3.96
N GLY A 81 7.17 -8.67 -3.23
CA GLY A 81 6.78 -7.38 -3.77
C GLY A 81 7.98 -6.55 -4.22
N ASN A 82 7.70 -5.38 -4.78
CA ASN A 82 8.67 -4.40 -5.20
C ASN A 82 8.32 -3.03 -4.60
N VAL A 83 9.12 -2.54 -3.66
CA VAL A 83 8.91 -1.25 -2.98
C VAL A 83 8.78 -0.10 -3.98
N PHE A 84 9.56 -0.12 -5.07
CA PHE A 84 9.51 0.94 -6.07
C PHE A 84 8.16 0.98 -6.81
N PHE A 85 7.49 -0.17 -7.01
CA PHE A 85 6.11 -0.17 -7.51
C PHE A 85 5.18 0.59 -6.56
N THR A 86 5.26 0.30 -5.26
CA THR A 86 4.42 0.97 -4.26
C THR A 86 4.73 2.45 -4.19
N ASP A 87 6.01 2.81 -4.11
CA ASP A 87 6.46 4.20 -4.05
C ASP A 87 6.00 5.00 -5.29
N LEU A 88 6.03 4.41 -6.50
CA LEU A 88 5.45 5.04 -7.69
C LEU A 88 3.97 5.33 -7.48
N THR A 89 3.19 4.31 -7.13
CA THR A 89 1.74 4.44 -6.95
C THR A 89 1.32 5.29 -5.74
N HIS A 90 2.24 5.60 -4.82
CA HIS A 90 2.01 6.43 -3.63
C HIS A 90 2.51 7.87 -3.77
N TYR A 91 3.54 8.13 -4.59
CA TYR A 91 4.25 9.40 -4.55
C TYR A 91 4.46 10.07 -5.91
N VAL A 92 4.23 9.36 -7.02
CA VAL A 92 4.54 9.89 -8.36
C VAL A 92 3.37 9.62 -9.28
N ARG A 93 2.80 10.67 -9.89
CA ARG A 93 1.74 10.52 -10.92
C ARG A 93 0.56 9.66 -10.43
N THR A 94 0.21 9.76 -9.15
CA THR A 94 -0.80 8.91 -8.50
C THR A 94 -2.19 9.08 -9.10
N GLY A 95 -2.61 10.31 -9.40
CA GLY A 95 -3.86 10.60 -10.09
C GLY A 95 -3.85 10.15 -11.55
N ASP A 96 -2.73 10.34 -12.25
CA ASP A 96 -2.55 9.81 -13.61
C ASP A 96 -2.69 8.28 -13.67
N PHE A 97 -2.18 7.56 -12.66
CA PHE A 97 -2.32 6.11 -12.56
C PHE A 97 -3.79 5.67 -12.43
N LEU A 98 -4.59 6.35 -11.61
CA LEU A 98 -6.02 6.07 -11.46
C LEU A 98 -6.78 6.39 -12.75
N ASN A 99 -6.47 7.51 -13.39
CA ASN A 99 -7.03 7.88 -14.69
C ASN A 99 -6.72 6.80 -15.74
N ALA A 100 -5.47 6.28 -15.76
CA ALA A 100 -5.09 5.19 -16.65
C ALA A 100 -5.86 3.90 -16.36
N LEU A 101 -6.02 3.51 -15.08
CA LEU A 101 -6.82 2.34 -14.70
C LEU A 101 -8.28 2.46 -15.17
N LEU A 102 -8.91 3.62 -15.00
CA LEU A 102 -10.29 3.82 -15.48
C LEU A 102 -10.38 3.77 -17.00
N GLN A 103 -9.49 4.46 -17.70
CA GLN A 103 -9.48 4.53 -19.17
C GLN A 103 -9.21 3.17 -19.81
N GLU A 104 -8.30 2.38 -19.25
CA GLU A 104 -7.91 1.06 -19.79
C GLU A 104 -8.86 -0.07 -19.38
N SER A 105 -9.84 0.19 -18.51
CA SER A 105 -10.82 -0.80 -18.04
C SER A 105 -11.89 -1.11 -19.10
N LYS A 106 -11.99 -2.37 -19.48
CA LYS A 106 -12.88 -2.88 -20.54
C LYS A 106 -13.96 -3.82 -20.02
N THR A 107 -13.72 -4.50 -18.90
CA THR A 107 -14.66 -5.46 -18.32
C THR A 107 -15.23 -4.98 -16.99
N LEU A 108 -16.27 -5.67 -16.52
CA LEU A 108 -16.86 -5.47 -15.19
C LEU A 108 -15.80 -5.62 -14.09
N GLU A 109 -14.98 -6.67 -14.17
CA GLU A 109 -13.91 -6.95 -13.21
C GLU A 109 -12.81 -5.89 -13.25
N GLU A 110 -12.35 -5.50 -14.45
CA GLU A 110 -11.36 -4.44 -14.64
C GLU A 110 -11.85 -3.10 -14.08
N TYR A 111 -13.10 -2.74 -14.36
CA TYR A 111 -13.68 -1.50 -13.85
C TYR A 111 -13.82 -1.54 -12.33
N SER A 112 -14.27 -2.66 -11.76
CA SER A 112 -14.40 -2.82 -10.31
C SER A 112 -13.05 -2.76 -9.60
N PHE A 113 -12.01 -3.34 -10.21
CA PHE A 113 -10.63 -3.23 -9.75
C PHE A 113 -10.14 -1.77 -9.75
N ALA A 114 -10.39 -1.02 -10.83
CA ALA A 114 -10.05 0.39 -10.90
C ALA A 114 -10.76 1.23 -9.82
N LEU A 115 -12.06 0.98 -9.58
CA LEU A 115 -12.80 1.62 -8.49
C LEU A 115 -12.21 1.27 -7.12
N GLY A 116 -11.77 0.02 -6.93
CA GLY A 116 -11.01 -0.38 -5.75
C GLY A 116 -9.74 0.44 -5.54
N ALA A 117 -8.93 0.62 -6.58
CA ALA A 117 -7.70 1.42 -6.50
C ALA A 117 -7.97 2.89 -6.18
N ILE A 118 -9.11 3.44 -6.61
CA ILE A 118 -9.56 4.79 -6.22
C ILE A 118 -9.92 4.81 -4.73
N ALA A 119 -10.56 3.77 -4.19
CA ALA A 119 -10.80 3.67 -2.75
C ALA A 119 -9.51 3.72 -1.94
N HIS A 120 -8.44 3.06 -2.40
CA HIS A 120 -7.12 3.14 -1.77
C HIS A 120 -6.58 4.58 -1.80
N TYR A 121 -6.62 5.25 -2.94
CA TYR A 121 -6.20 6.65 -3.05
C TYR A 121 -6.93 7.57 -2.06
N TYR A 122 -8.25 7.44 -1.93
CA TYR A 122 -9.02 8.21 -0.95
C TYR A 122 -8.76 7.75 0.50
N ALA A 123 -8.53 6.46 0.72
CA ALA A 123 -8.17 5.95 2.03
C ALA A 123 -6.87 6.57 2.52
N ASP A 124 -5.85 6.71 1.68
CA ASP A 124 -4.58 7.22 2.16
C ASP A 124 -4.55 8.74 2.25
N ASN A 125 -5.04 9.44 1.22
CA ASN A 125 -5.08 10.91 1.20
C ASN A 125 -5.84 11.53 2.39
N PHE A 126 -6.74 10.79 3.03
CA PHE A 126 -7.47 11.25 4.22
C PHE A 126 -7.11 10.44 5.47
N GLY A 127 -6.86 9.14 5.34
CA GLY A 127 -6.51 8.21 6.42
C GLY A 127 -5.18 8.55 7.08
N HIS A 128 -4.15 8.89 6.30
CA HIS A 128 -2.86 9.28 6.85
C HIS A 128 -2.91 10.65 7.54
N PRO A 129 -3.22 11.77 6.87
CA PRO A 129 -3.12 13.09 7.50
C PRO A 129 -4.11 13.30 8.65
N ILE A 130 -5.33 12.74 8.57
CA ILE A 130 -6.35 12.90 9.62
C ILE A 130 -6.19 11.83 10.70
N GLY A 131 -5.88 10.59 10.31
CA GLY A 131 -5.82 9.43 11.19
C GLY A 131 -4.39 9.13 11.64
N THR A 132 -3.65 8.36 10.85
CA THR A 132 -2.38 7.75 11.26
C THR A 132 -1.34 8.78 11.70
N ASN A 133 -1.10 9.82 10.91
CA ASN A 133 -0.04 10.78 11.19
C ASN A 133 -0.28 11.56 12.49
N ARG A 134 -1.55 11.76 12.86
CA ARG A 134 -1.94 12.38 14.14
C ARG A 134 -1.96 11.37 15.28
N ALA A 135 -2.33 10.13 15.02
CA ALA A 135 -2.43 9.09 16.04
C ALA A 135 -1.06 8.56 16.51
N VAL A 136 -0.07 8.48 15.61
CA VAL A 136 1.30 8.05 15.94
C VAL A 136 1.86 8.79 17.17
N PRO A 137 1.95 10.13 17.20
CA PRO A 137 2.49 10.84 18.36
C PRO A 137 1.58 10.80 19.59
N MET A 138 0.27 10.53 19.43
CA MET A 138 -0.66 10.33 20.55
C MET A 138 -0.43 8.99 21.27
N VAL A 139 -0.05 7.95 20.53
CA VAL A 139 0.14 6.58 21.04
C VAL A 139 1.60 6.30 21.40
N TYR A 140 2.54 6.95 20.71
CA TYR A 140 3.99 6.88 20.92
C TYR A 140 4.55 8.27 21.26
N PRO A 141 4.40 8.75 22.51
CA PRO A 141 4.81 10.10 22.89
C PRO A 141 6.29 10.42 22.67
N GLU A 142 7.16 9.40 22.70
CA GLU A 142 8.58 9.50 22.38
C GLU A 142 8.82 9.92 20.92
N VAL A 143 7.98 9.44 20.00
CA VAL A 143 8.00 9.82 18.58
C VAL A 143 7.50 11.26 18.43
N GLY A 144 6.42 11.61 19.15
CA GLY A 144 5.89 12.98 19.17
C GLY A 144 6.87 14.01 19.75
N LYS A 145 7.69 13.64 20.75
CA LYS A 145 8.76 14.51 21.27
C LYS A 145 9.84 14.80 20.22
N LYS A 146 10.08 13.87 19.29
CA LYS A 146 11.13 13.99 18.28
C LYS A 146 10.65 14.75 17.03
N PHE A 147 9.44 14.47 16.57
CA PHE A 147 8.94 14.94 15.27
C PHE A 147 7.77 15.93 15.38
N GLY A 148 7.12 16.01 16.55
CA GLY A 148 6.00 16.92 16.79
C GLY A 148 4.63 16.24 16.75
N PRO A 149 3.55 17.01 16.57
CA PRO A 149 2.17 16.53 16.73
C PRO A 149 1.61 15.78 15.51
N VAL A 150 2.34 15.78 14.39
CA VAL A 150 2.02 15.05 13.16
C VAL A 150 3.29 14.34 12.75
N VAL A 151 3.21 13.02 12.53
CA VAL A 151 4.36 12.18 12.17
C VAL A 151 4.01 11.37 10.93
N THR A 152 4.67 11.71 9.84
CA THR A 152 4.54 11.08 8.52
C THR A 152 5.23 9.71 8.47
N TYR A 153 4.90 8.91 7.46
CA TYR A 153 5.58 7.63 7.23
C TYR A 153 7.09 7.81 7.04
N GLU A 154 7.52 8.86 6.33
CA GLU A 154 8.93 9.17 6.10
C GLU A 154 9.72 9.45 7.39
N GLU A 155 9.09 10.03 8.40
CA GLU A 155 9.73 10.36 9.67
C GLU A 155 9.93 9.14 10.58
N ASP A 156 8.92 8.29 10.70
CA ASP A 156 8.99 7.05 11.49
C ASP A 156 8.13 5.92 10.89
N PRO A 157 8.65 5.19 9.87
CA PRO A 157 7.92 4.10 9.23
C PRO A 157 7.47 3.03 10.23
N LEU A 158 8.26 2.76 11.26
CA LEU A 158 7.96 1.69 12.22
C LEU A 158 6.78 2.07 13.13
N ALA A 159 6.77 3.30 13.64
CA ALA A 159 5.66 3.78 14.47
C ALA A 159 4.36 3.86 13.65
N HIS A 160 4.47 4.25 12.39
CA HIS A 160 3.39 4.32 11.42
C HIS A 160 2.73 2.95 11.21
N VAL A 161 3.52 1.93 10.84
CA VAL A 161 3.07 0.54 10.68
C VAL A 161 2.41 -0.02 11.94
N LYS A 162 2.99 0.25 13.12
CA LYS A 162 2.42 -0.21 14.39
C LYS A 162 1.07 0.43 14.66
N MET A 163 0.89 1.69 14.27
CA MET A 163 -0.36 2.42 14.46
C MET A 163 -1.46 1.86 13.54
N GLU A 164 -1.14 1.63 12.28
CA GLU A 164 -2.05 1.04 11.27
C GLU A 164 -2.49 -0.37 11.65
N PHE A 165 -1.55 -1.20 12.15
CA PHE A 165 -1.90 -2.49 12.74
C PHE A 165 -2.89 -2.33 13.92
N GLY A 166 -2.68 -1.31 14.77
CA GLY A 166 -3.60 -1.00 15.86
C GLY A 166 -5.00 -0.61 15.39
N PHE A 167 -5.10 0.11 14.27
CA PHE A 167 -6.38 0.44 13.64
C PHE A 167 -7.09 -0.77 13.03
N ASP A 168 -6.36 -1.67 12.37
CA ASP A 168 -6.94 -2.93 11.89
C ASP A 168 -7.45 -3.79 13.06
N VAL A 169 -6.72 -3.84 14.18
CA VAL A 169 -7.19 -4.50 15.41
C VAL A 169 -8.50 -3.88 15.91
N LEU A 170 -8.62 -2.55 15.86
CA LEU A 170 -9.83 -1.84 16.29
C LEU A 170 -11.02 -2.13 15.37
N GLN A 171 -10.81 -2.16 14.06
CA GLN A 171 -11.84 -2.50 13.08
C GLN A 171 -12.35 -3.94 13.29
N VAL A 172 -11.43 -4.87 13.55
CA VAL A 172 -11.77 -6.26 13.91
C VAL A 172 -12.57 -6.32 15.21
N ALA A 173 -12.18 -5.55 16.23
CA ALA A 173 -12.87 -5.51 17.51
C ALA A 173 -14.30 -4.98 17.41
N ARG A 174 -14.53 -3.96 16.57
CA ARG A 174 -15.87 -3.38 16.36
C ARG A 174 -16.80 -4.28 15.56
N GLY A 175 -16.31 -5.43 15.10
CA GLY A 175 -17.12 -6.43 14.42
C GLY A 175 -17.53 -6.02 13.02
N ASN A 176 -16.82 -5.05 12.43
CA ASN A 176 -16.99 -4.59 11.06
C ASN A 176 -16.67 -5.68 10.02
N TYR A 177 -16.06 -6.78 10.44
CA TYR A 177 -15.83 -7.95 9.61
C TYR A 177 -16.55 -9.18 10.16
N ALA A 178 -17.51 -9.69 9.39
CA ALA A 178 -18.03 -11.03 9.59
C ALA A 178 -17.01 -12.08 9.11
N PRO A 179 -17.04 -13.33 9.62
CA PRO A 179 -16.18 -14.41 9.12
C PRO A 179 -16.23 -14.61 7.59
N GLU A 180 -17.37 -14.30 6.97
CA GLU A 180 -17.55 -14.31 5.51
C GLU A 180 -16.78 -13.16 4.83
N ALA A 181 -16.78 -11.95 5.41
CA ALA A 181 -16.02 -10.81 4.89
C ALA A 181 -14.50 -11.10 4.88
N TYR A 182 -13.96 -11.77 5.90
CA TYR A 182 -12.55 -12.23 5.87
C TYR A 182 -12.31 -13.30 4.80
N HIS A 183 -13.29 -14.17 4.58
CA HIS A 183 -13.19 -15.21 3.57
C HIS A 183 -13.14 -14.61 2.17
N ASP A 184 -14.07 -13.71 1.88
CA ASP A 184 -14.16 -12.99 0.61
C ASP A 184 -12.96 -12.07 0.40
N PHE A 185 -12.43 -11.48 1.49
CA PHE A 185 -11.22 -10.66 1.44
C PHE A 185 -9.98 -11.46 1.03
N ILE A 186 -9.73 -12.62 1.66
CA ILE A 186 -8.64 -13.50 1.21
C ILE A 186 -8.86 -13.93 -0.25
N GLY A 187 -10.13 -13.99 -0.67
CA GLY A 187 -10.53 -14.22 -2.05
C GLY A 187 -10.41 -13.01 -2.98
N PHE A 188 -9.70 -11.93 -2.61
CA PHE A 188 -9.47 -10.80 -3.51
C PHE A 188 -8.87 -11.27 -4.84
N GLU A 189 -9.23 -10.58 -5.92
CA GLU A 189 -8.74 -10.83 -7.26
C GLU A 189 -8.04 -9.60 -7.82
N VAL A 190 -6.99 -9.82 -8.61
CA VAL A 190 -6.19 -8.72 -9.18
C VAL A 190 -6.33 -8.72 -10.69
N SER A 191 -6.67 -7.58 -11.26
CA SER A 191 -6.76 -7.43 -12.72
C SER A 191 -5.39 -7.17 -13.34
N LYS A 192 -4.65 -8.25 -13.55
CA LYS A 192 -3.26 -8.21 -14.04
C LYS A 192 -3.12 -7.42 -15.33
N ASP A 193 -3.87 -7.78 -16.37
CA ASP A 193 -3.70 -7.20 -17.70
C ASP A 193 -4.05 -5.71 -17.69
N LEU A 194 -5.05 -5.30 -16.90
CA LEU A 194 -5.36 -3.89 -16.68
C LEU A 194 -4.19 -3.17 -15.99
N LEU A 195 -3.66 -3.75 -14.91
CA LEU A 195 -2.56 -3.17 -14.16
C LEU A 195 -1.31 -3.01 -15.06
N GLU A 196 -0.99 -4.01 -15.89
CA GLU A 196 0.12 -3.93 -16.85
C GLU A 196 -0.04 -2.77 -17.83
N ARG A 197 -1.23 -2.62 -18.43
CA ARG A 197 -1.52 -1.53 -19.38
C ARG A 197 -1.47 -0.16 -18.71
N ALA A 198 -2.14 0.00 -17.57
CA ALA A 198 -2.21 1.27 -16.86
C ALA A 198 -0.84 1.69 -16.30
N PHE A 199 -0.06 0.74 -15.77
CA PHE A 199 1.27 0.99 -15.23
C PHE A 199 2.25 1.42 -16.34
N LEU A 200 2.26 0.71 -17.47
CA LEU A 200 3.07 1.07 -18.63
C LEU A 200 2.69 2.46 -19.17
N LYS A 201 1.38 2.74 -19.32
CA LYS A 201 0.89 4.03 -19.80
C LYS A 201 1.29 5.20 -18.89
N THR A 202 1.29 4.97 -17.57
CA THR A 202 1.55 6.02 -16.58
C THR A 202 3.03 6.29 -16.38
N TYR A 203 3.83 5.22 -16.29
CA TYR A 203 5.23 5.28 -15.86
C TYR A 203 6.24 4.93 -16.95
N GLY A 204 5.79 4.45 -18.12
CA GLY A 204 6.70 4.01 -19.19
C GLY A 204 7.54 2.78 -18.80
N LEU A 205 7.09 2.02 -17.79
CA LEU A 205 7.75 0.83 -17.28
C LEU A 205 6.85 -0.39 -17.48
N GLU A 206 7.41 -1.49 -17.97
CA GLU A 206 6.69 -2.76 -18.03
C GLU A 206 6.58 -3.34 -16.61
N LEU A 207 5.37 -3.72 -16.18
CA LEU A 207 5.17 -4.28 -14.83
C LEU A 207 6.07 -5.52 -14.58
N GLY A 208 6.30 -6.32 -15.62
CA GLY A 208 7.17 -7.49 -15.57
C GLY A 208 8.65 -7.17 -15.29
N SER A 209 9.12 -5.95 -15.51
CA SER A 209 10.48 -5.54 -15.14
C SER A 209 10.65 -5.36 -13.64
N LEU A 210 9.54 -5.20 -12.90
CA LEU A 210 9.55 -4.98 -11.45
C LEU A 210 9.32 -6.25 -10.64
N PHE A 211 8.66 -7.26 -11.21
CA PHE A 211 8.30 -8.49 -10.51
C PHE A 211 8.86 -9.72 -11.22
N PHE A 212 9.67 -10.51 -10.51
CA PHE A 212 10.21 -11.78 -11.03
C PHE A 212 9.11 -12.77 -11.44
N SER A 213 8.01 -12.84 -10.68
CA SER A 213 6.83 -13.60 -11.06
C SER A 213 5.59 -12.97 -10.42
N TYR A 214 4.78 -12.31 -11.25
CA TYR A 214 3.56 -11.64 -10.80
C TYR A 214 2.60 -12.58 -10.05
N ASN A 215 2.29 -13.76 -10.62
CA ASN A 215 1.39 -14.73 -9.99
C ASN A 215 1.92 -15.21 -8.64
N LEU A 216 3.24 -15.44 -8.54
CA LEU A 216 3.88 -15.83 -7.28
C LEU A 216 3.82 -14.69 -6.25
N THR A 217 4.00 -13.44 -6.68
CA THR A 217 3.87 -12.25 -5.82
C THR A 217 2.45 -12.11 -5.31
N VAL A 218 1.43 -12.14 -6.18
CA VAL A 218 0.01 -12.07 -5.78
C VAL A 218 -0.37 -13.23 -4.86
N GLY A 219 0.06 -14.46 -5.18
CA GLY A 219 -0.19 -15.62 -4.33
C GLY A 219 0.50 -15.52 -2.96
N THR A 220 1.71 -14.95 -2.90
CA THR A 220 2.45 -14.70 -1.66
C THR A 220 1.85 -13.56 -0.84
N PHE A 221 1.34 -12.53 -1.50
CA PHE A 221 0.59 -11.44 -0.88
C PHE A 221 -0.70 -11.97 -0.24
N ARG A 222 -1.54 -12.68 -1.01
CA ARG A 222 -2.76 -13.34 -0.50
C ARG A 222 -2.46 -14.26 0.67
N ARG A 223 -1.36 -15.02 0.60
CA ARG A 223 -0.92 -15.88 1.69
C ARG A 223 -0.54 -15.07 2.93
N SER A 224 0.16 -13.95 2.77
CA SER A 224 0.59 -13.08 3.87
C SER A 224 -0.63 -12.48 4.59
N VAL A 225 -1.58 -11.93 3.84
CA VAL A 225 -2.86 -11.43 4.36
C VAL A 225 -3.62 -12.51 5.12
N SER A 226 -3.72 -13.72 4.57
CA SER A 226 -4.43 -14.84 5.23
C SER A 226 -3.82 -15.25 6.58
N ASN A 227 -2.52 -15.02 6.80
CA ASN A 227 -1.86 -15.31 8.06
C ASN A 227 -1.91 -14.12 9.05
N LEU A 228 -2.17 -12.90 8.55
CA LEU A 228 -2.31 -11.69 9.37
C LEU A 228 -3.65 -11.69 10.13
N ILE A 229 -4.75 -12.06 9.47
CA ILE A 229 -6.11 -12.01 10.03
C ILE A 229 -6.25 -12.79 11.36
N PRO A 230 -5.72 -14.03 11.53
CA PRO A 230 -5.75 -14.71 12.81
C PRO A 230 -5.02 -13.96 13.94
N SER A 231 -3.95 -13.23 13.61
CA SER A 231 -3.21 -12.41 14.58
C SER A 231 -4.01 -11.18 14.99
N LEU A 232 -4.66 -10.51 14.03
CA LEU A 232 -5.55 -9.38 14.28
C LEU A 232 -6.74 -9.76 15.16
N THR A 233 -7.44 -10.86 14.84
CA THR A 233 -8.57 -11.35 15.67
C THR A 233 -8.15 -11.76 17.08
N LYS A 234 -6.94 -12.31 17.25
CA LYS A 234 -6.38 -12.61 18.58
C LYS A 234 -6.09 -11.33 19.36
N ALA A 235 -5.46 -10.34 18.74
CA ALA A 235 -5.15 -9.05 19.36
C ALA A 235 -6.44 -8.29 19.73
N ALA A 236 -7.42 -8.24 18.83
CA ALA A 236 -8.73 -7.62 19.08
C ALA A 236 -9.43 -8.23 20.28
N TRP A 237 -9.49 -9.57 20.36
CA TRP A 237 -10.05 -10.23 21.54
C TRP A 237 -9.25 -9.90 22.82
N HIS A 238 -7.93 -9.79 22.73
CA HIS A 238 -7.10 -9.51 23.90
C HIS A 238 -7.34 -8.09 24.46
N PHE A 239 -7.39 -7.08 23.60
CA PHE A 239 -7.49 -5.68 24.02
C PHE A 239 -8.92 -5.17 24.18
N LYS A 240 -9.90 -5.78 23.51
CA LYS A 240 -11.26 -5.23 23.35
C LYS A 240 -12.37 -6.24 23.64
N ALA A 241 -12.09 -7.28 24.45
CA ALA A 241 -13.06 -8.35 24.75
C ALA A 241 -14.40 -7.83 25.26
N ASP A 242 -14.39 -6.82 26.13
CA ASP A 242 -15.62 -6.34 26.78
C ASP A 242 -16.49 -5.54 25.81
N GLU A 243 -15.87 -4.73 24.94
CA GLU A 243 -16.57 -4.06 23.82
C GLU A 243 -17.16 -5.08 22.84
N ILE A 244 -16.38 -6.13 22.48
CA ILE A 244 -16.83 -7.22 21.59
C ILE A 244 -18.05 -7.94 22.19
N LYS A 245 -18.01 -8.26 23.49
CA LYS A 245 -19.12 -8.93 24.19
C LYS A 245 -20.33 -8.03 24.35
N ALA A 246 -20.13 -6.73 24.62
CA ALA A 246 -21.21 -5.76 24.70
C ALA A 246 -21.96 -5.65 23.36
N ALA A 247 -21.23 -5.60 22.24
CA ALA A 247 -21.82 -5.53 20.91
C ALA A 247 -22.47 -6.85 20.46
N LYS A 248 -21.90 -8.01 20.84
CA LYS A 248 -22.41 -9.34 20.49
C LYS A 248 -22.43 -10.26 21.72
N PRO A 249 -23.46 -10.19 22.59
CA PRO A 249 -23.48 -10.91 23.87
C PRO A 249 -23.31 -12.43 23.80
N SER A 250 -23.67 -13.05 22.67
CA SER A 250 -23.53 -14.50 22.43
C SER A 250 -22.19 -14.92 21.82
N VAL A 251 -21.27 -13.99 21.58
CA VAL A 251 -19.98 -14.27 20.95
C VAL A 251 -19.02 -14.95 21.93
N THR A 252 -18.43 -16.07 21.50
CA THR A 252 -17.35 -16.73 22.24
C THR A 252 -16.01 -16.45 21.58
N ARG A 253 -14.91 -16.50 22.34
CA ARG A 253 -13.55 -16.35 21.78
C ARG A 253 -13.33 -17.26 20.58
N ARG A 254 -13.80 -18.52 20.65
CA ARG A 254 -13.66 -19.50 19.56
C ARG A 254 -14.45 -19.08 18.31
N LYS A 255 -15.64 -18.51 18.46
CA LYS A 255 -16.45 -18.02 17.34
C LYS A 255 -15.93 -16.69 16.76
N PHE A 256 -15.28 -15.87 17.58
CA PHE A 256 -14.67 -14.60 17.16
C PHE A 256 -13.34 -14.79 16.43
N MET A 257 -12.54 -15.78 16.84
CA MET A 257 -11.26 -16.07 16.19
C MET A 257 -11.48 -16.66 14.80
N TYR A 258 -11.13 -15.90 13.76
CA TYR A 258 -11.08 -16.41 12.41
C TYR A 258 -9.92 -17.40 12.26
N ARG A 259 -10.20 -18.59 11.75
CA ARG A 259 -9.19 -19.61 11.48
C ARG A 259 -9.49 -20.28 10.15
N ILE A 260 -8.58 -20.13 9.20
CA ILE A 260 -8.60 -20.92 7.97
C ILE A 260 -7.57 -22.06 8.07
N SER A 261 -8.01 -23.29 7.81
CA SER A 261 -7.09 -24.42 7.77
C SER A 261 -6.23 -24.35 6.51
N LYS A 262 -5.01 -24.90 6.57
CA LYS A 262 -4.11 -24.98 5.41
C LYS A 262 -4.75 -25.76 4.25
N THR A 263 -5.50 -26.81 4.57
CA THR A 263 -6.21 -27.64 3.60
C THR A 263 -7.33 -26.86 2.92
N ASP A 264 -8.13 -26.10 3.67
CA ASP A 264 -9.21 -25.26 3.10
C ASP A 264 -8.64 -24.14 2.24
N TYR A 265 -7.52 -23.53 2.67
CA TYR A 265 -6.80 -22.55 1.85
C TYR A 265 -6.34 -23.16 0.51
N HIS A 266 -5.70 -24.33 0.55
CA HIS A 266 -5.22 -25.00 -0.66
C HIS A 266 -6.34 -25.43 -1.60
N LYS A 267 -7.49 -25.86 -1.04
CA LYS A 267 -8.66 -26.23 -1.83
C LYS A 267 -9.23 -25.04 -2.60
N LYS A 268 -9.19 -23.83 -2.02
CA LYS A 268 -9.83 -22.64 -2.59
C LYS A 268 -8.91 -21.79 -3.46
N TRP A 269 -7.67 -21.56 -3.04
CA TRP A 269 -6.75 -20.62 -3.72
C TRP A 269 -5.45 -21.26 -4.22
N GLY A 270 -5.38 -22.60 -4.19
CA GLY A 270 -4.25 -23.34 -4.71
C GLY A 270 -2.99 -23.27 -3.84
N ARG A 271 -1.85 -23.58 -4.46
CA ARG A 271 -0.55 -23.77 -3.79
C ARG A 271 0.55 -22.86 -4.34
N GLU A 272 0.20 -21.96 -5.25
CA GLU A 272 1.11 -21.03 -5.90
C GLU A 272 1.41 -19.85 -4.98
N TYR A 273 2.24 -20.09 -3.97
CA TYR A 273 2.80 -19.08 -3.09
C TYR A 273 4.13 -19.61 -2.56
N ASN A 274 5.06 -18.72 -2.21
CA ASN A 274 6.32 -19.19 -1.67
C ASN A 274 6.11 -19.85 -0.29
N LYS A 275 6.47 -21.13 -0.16
CA LYS A 275 6.41 -21.84 1.12
C LYS A 275 7.43 -21.21 2.07
N PRO A 276 7.13 -21.12 3.37
CA PRO A 276 7.94 -20.32 4.27
C PRO A 276 9.32 -20.95 4.42
N ASN A 277 10.36 -20.31 3.87
CA ASN A 277 11.74 -20.70 4.14
C ASN A 277 12.74 -19.54 4.15
N LEU A 278 12.44 -18.37 3.55
CA LEU A 278 13.28 -17.17 3.67
C LEU A 278 12.61 -16.11 4.55
N PHE A 279 11.33 -15.80 4.34
CA PHE A 279 10.62 -14.79 5.14
C PHE A 279 10.41 -15.22 6.60
N GLN A 280 10.08 -16.49 6.87
CA GLN A 280 10.07 -17.00 8.25
C GLN A 280 11.46 -17.08 8.86
N ARG A 281 12.53 -17.31 8.06
CA ARG A 281 13.91 -17.23 8.55
C ARG A 281 14.36 -15.80 8.77
N PHE A 282 13.89 -14.84 7.98
CA PHE A 282 14.16 -13.40 8.08
C PHE A 282 13.42 -12.79 9.26
N ILE A 283 12.11 -13.05 9.42
CA ILE A 283 11.38 -12.73 10.64
C ILE A 283 12.00 -13.48 11.83
N SER A 284 12.34 -14.76 11.74
CA SER A 284 13.04 -15.46 12.83
C SER A 284 14.44 -14.90 13.09
N PHE A 285 15.12 -14.35 12.09
CA PHE A 285 16.45 -13.73 12.18
C PHE A 285 16.36 -12.33 12.78
N ILE A 286 15.40 -11.49 12.37
CA ILE A 286 15.03 -10.23 13.03
C ILE A 286 14.64 -10.51 14.48
N MET A 287 13.79 -11.51 14.73
CA MET A 287 13.42 -11.98 16.08
C MET A 287 14.60 -12.53 16.90
N ARG A 288 15.71 -12.95 16.25
CA ARG A 288 16.93 -13.47 16.90
C ARG A 288 18.04 -12.42 17.06
N LEU A 289 18.06 -11.38 16.22
CA LEU A 289 18.99 -10.24 16.25
C LEU A 289 18.56 -9.18 17.27
N LEU A 290 17.31 -9.23 17.74
CA LEU A 290 16.86 -8.43 18.87
C LEU A 290 17.55 -8.89 20.15
N PRO A 291 18.10 -7.97 20.97
CA PRO A 291 18.70 -8.33 22.25
C PRO A 291 17.63 -9.01 23.14
N LYS A 292 17.92 -10.22 23.61
CA LYS A 292 17.04 -11.02 24.49
C LYS A 292 17.05 -10.55 25.95
N VAL A 293 17.06 -9.24 26.17
CA VAL A 293 17.13 -8.65 27.51
C VAL A 293 15.84 -7.87 27.77
N GLY A 294 14.87 -8.52 28.41
CA GLY A 294 13.61 -7.92 28.87
C GLY A 294 12.35 -8.70 28.44
N PRO A 295 11.31 -8.79 29.29
CA PRO A 295 10.14 -9.61 29.00
C PRO A 295 9.21 -8.94 27.95
N GLN A 296 9.10 -9.55 26.77
CA GLN A 296 7.99 -9.44 25.80
C GLN A 296 7.76 -8.12 25.02
N GLU A 297 8.76 -7.52 24.36
CA GLU A 297 8.50 -6.34 23.49
C GLU A 297 8.44 -6.60 21.97
N VAL A 298 8.52 -7.84 21.50
CA VAL A 298 8.61 -8.08 20.03
C VAL A 298 7.25 -8.15 19.32
N LEU A 299 6.25 -7.46 19.87
CA LEU A 299 5.00 -7.02 19.23
C LEU A 299 4.41 -5.85 20.07
N SER A 300 5.25 -4.92 20.55
CA SER A 300 4.84 -3.78 21.38
C SER A 300 4.07 -2.69 20.60
N PHE A 301 3.17 -3.10 19.69
CA PHE A 301 2.13 -2.18 19.26
C PHE A 301 1.25 -1.87 20.48
N LYS A 302 0.95 -0.60 20.68
CA LYS A 302 0.02 -0.15 21.71
C LYS A 302 -1.38 -0.09 21.10
N ALA A 303 -2.38 -0.55 21.84
CA ALA A 303 -3.76 -0.34 21.44
C ALA A 303 -4.02 1.17 21.23
N PRO A 304 -4.78 1.57 20.19
CA PRO A 304 -5.15 2.97 20.01
C PRO A 304 -5.77 3.54 21.29
N THR A 305 -5.31 4.72 21.71
CA THR A 305 -5.95 5.46 22.83
C THR A 305 -7.31 5.99 22.39
N PRO A 306 -8.24 6.35 23.30
CA PRO A 306 -9.52 6.93 22.91
C PRO A 306 -9.40 8.17 21.99
N ALA A 307 -8.35 8.98 22.16
CA ALA A 307 -8.05 10.09 21.27
C ALA A 307 -7.63 9.62 19.87
N ALA A 308 -6.76 8.59 19.79
CA ALA A 308 -6.36 7.96 18.53
C ALA A 308 -7.54 7.29 17.82
N GLU A 309 -8.45 6.63 18.55
CA GLU A 309 -9.67 6.06 18.00
C GLU A 309 -10.61 7.11 17.41
N LYS A 310 -10.66 8.30 18.04
CA LYS A 310 -11.49 9.42 17.56
C LYS A 310 -10.98 9.93 16.21
N VAL A 311 -9.68 10.19 16.09
CA VAL A 311 -9.11 10.69 14.82
C VAL A 311 -9.14 9.63 13.73
N PHE A 312 -9.04 8.34 14.08
CA PHE A 312 -9.26 7.24 13.15
C PHE A 312 -10.71 7.17 12.63
N MET A 313 -11.69 7.37 13.50
CA MET A 313 -13.09 7.41 13.06
C MET A 313 -13.40 8.64 12.21
N GLU A 314 -12.80 9.78 12.55
CA GLU A 314 -12.85 10.99 11.73
C GLU A 314 -12.29 10.72 10.33
N SER A 315 -11.08 10.14 10.24
CA SER A 315 -10.45 9.84 8.95
C SER A 315 -11.26 8.83 8.14
N PHE A 316 -11.74 7.75 8.76
CA PHE A 316 -12.58 6.75 8.10
C PHE A 316 -13.87 7.36 7.53
N ASN A 317 -14.57 8.19 8.32
CA ASN A 317 -15.80 8.83 7.87
C ASN A 317 -15.55 9.81 6.73
N VAL A 318 -14.49 10.61 6.81
CA VAL A 318 -14.10 11.54 5.73
C VAL A 318 -13.74 10.76 4.46
N THR A 319 -12.97 9.67 4.57
CA THR A 319 -12.67 8.80 3.42
C THR A 319 -13.94 8.29 2.76
N VAL A 320 -14.89 7.73 3.54
CA VAL A 320 -16.17 7.23 3.00
C VAL A 320 -16.95 8.36 2.31
N GLU A 321 -17.08 9.53 2.93
CA GLU A 321 -17.78 10.67 2.34
C GLU A 321 -17.15 11.09 1.00
N LYS A 322 -15.83 11.30 0.98
CA LYS A 322 -15.11 11.78 -0.20
C LYS A 322 -15.09 10.75 -1.31
N TYR A 323 -14.87 9.49 -0.98
CA TYR A 323 -14.90 8.41 -1.97
C TYR A 323 -16.31 8.20 -2.54
N SER A 324 -17.36 8.20 -1.72
CA SER A 324 -18.74 8.14 -2.21
C SER A 324 -19.09 9.33 -3.11
N ALA A 325 -18.64 10.54 -2.76
CA ALA A 325 -18.83 11.72 -3.60
C ALA A 325 -18.10 11.57 -4.96
N GLU A 326 -16.89 11.04 -4.96
CA GLU A 326 -16.14 10.75 -6.19
C GLU A 326 -16.86 9.73 -7.07
N LEU A 327 -17.38 8.65 -6.50
CA LEU A 327 -18.14 7.64 -7.25
C LEU A 327 -19.38 8.25 -7.92
N ASN A 328 -20.03 9.21 -7.26
CA ASN A 328 -21.14 9.95 -7.86
C ASN A 328 -20.67 10.86 -9.01
N ALA A 329 -19.55 11.58 -8.83
CA ALA A 329 -18.97 12.42 -9.88
C ALA A 329 -18.49 11.61 -11.10
N LEU A 330 -17.92 10.42 -10.87
CA LEU A 330 -17.56 9.46 -11.93
C LEU A 330 -18.79 9.08 -12.76
N SER A 331 -19.95 8.91 -12.11
CA SER A 331 -21.20 8.61 -12.78
C SER A 331 -21.66 9.71 -13.74
N GLU A 332 -21.20 10.94 -13.54
CA GLU A 332 -21.48 12.12 -14.37
C GLU A 332 -20.40 12.41 -15.42
N GLY A 333 -19.31 11.62 -15.44
CA GLY A 333 -18.17 11.82 -16.34
C GLY A 333 -17.31 13.04 -15.99
N LYS A 334 -17.31 13.49 -14.74
CA LYS A 334 -16.67 14.75 -14.29
C LYS A 334 -15.52 14.53 -13.31
N THR A 335 -14.51 13.75 -13.67
CA THR A 335 -13.45 13.38 -12.71
C THR A 335 -12.07 13.38 -13.34
N GLU A 336 -11.16 14.09 -12.69
CA GLU A 336 -9.73 14.06 -12.93
C GLU A 336 -9.03 13.98 -11.57
N PHE A 337 -8.26 12.90 -11.35
CA PHE A 337 -7.54 12.73 -10.10
C PHE A 337 -6.28 13.58 -10.06
N LYS A 338 -6.04 14.22 -8.91
CA LYS A 338 -4.82 14.99 -8.67
C LYS A 338 -3.67 14.08 -8.30
N ASN A 339 -2.46 14.45 -8.71
CA ASN A 339 -1.24 13.80 -8.24
C ASN A 339 -0.89 14.31 -6.84
N THR A 340 -1.13 13.46 -5.86
CA THR A 340 -0.86 13.71 -4.44
C THR A 340 0.05 12.64 -3.86
N GLY A 341 0.80 13.02 -2.82
CA GLY A 341 1.56 12.08 -2.00
C GLY A 341 0.63 11.43 -0.98
N LEU A 342 0.40 10.13 -1.10
CA LEU A 342 -0.65 9.42 -0.35
C LEU A 342 -0.46 9.48 1.17
N ASP A 343 0.78 9.63 1.65
CA ASP A 343 1.05 9.79 3.09
C ASP A 343 0.66 11.18 3.65
N THR A 344 0.57 12.21 2.80
CA THR A 344 0.33 13.60 3.26
C THR A 344 -0.99 14.17 2.77
N GLY A 345 -1.53 13.67 1.66
CA GLY A 345 -2.68 14.28 0.98
C GLY A 345 -2.30 15.46 0.07
N GLU A 346 -1.03 15.88 0.06
CA GLU A 346 -0.58 17.11 -0.57
C GLU A 346 -0.09 16.90 -2.01
N SER A 347 -0.06 17.97 -2.80
CA SER A 347 0.44 17.92 -4.17
C SER A 347 1.92 17.56 -4.22
N THR A 348 2.31 16.68 -5.15
CA THR A 348 3.69 16.21 -5.28
C THR A 348 4.55 17.25 -5.98
N GLU A 349 5.33 18.00 -5.21
CA GLU A 349 6.33 18.94 -5.73
C GLU A 349 7.73 18.55 -5.27
N ARG A 350 8.76 18.97 -6.02
CA ARG A 350 10.14 18.69 -5.63
C ARG A 350 10.46 19.31 -4.27
N GLY A 351 11.05 18.51 -3.38
CA GLY A 351 11.41 18.92 -2.03
C GLY A 351 10.24 19.01 -1.05
N SER A 352 9.01 18.70 -1.48
CA SER A 352 7.85 18.61 -0.58
C SER A 352 7.92 17.40 0.34
N TYR A 353 8.52 16.30 -0.13
CA TYR A 353 8.63 15.04 0.60
C TYR A 353 9.80 14.23 0.02
N LEU A 354 10.69 13.68 0.86
CA LEU A 354 11.92 13.02 0.38
C LEU A 354 11.62 11.74 -0.42
N MET A 355 10.56 11.00 -0.10
CA MET A 355 10.15 9.83 -0.89
C MET A 355 9.68 10.22 -2.30
N VAL A 356 9.03 11.36 -2.48
CA VAL A 356 8.66 11.87 -3.81
C VAL A 356 9.92 12.11 -4.64
N ASP A 357 10.89 12.84 -4.08
CA ASP A 357 12.16 13.16 -4.75
C ASP A 357 12.94 11.89 -5.14
N LYS A 358 13.03 10.92 -4.23
CA LYS A 358 13.72 9.64 -4.47
C LYS A 358 13.04 8.83 -5.57
N THR A 359 11.71 8.74 -5.53
CA THR A 359 10.94 7.96 -6.50
C THR A 359 11.02 8.56 -7.90
N TYR A 360 10.96 9.89 -8.03
CA TYR A 360 11.21 10.56 -9.31
C TYR A 360 12.62 10.33 -9.85
N ALA A 361 13.64 10.31 -8.98
CA ALA A 361 15.02 10.03 -9.39
C ALA A 361 15.16 8.59 -9.90
N TYR A 362 14.61 7.62 -9.18
CA TYR A 362 14.61 6.21 -9.61
C TYR A 362 13.79 5.96 -10.86
N LEU A 363 12.63 6.61 -11.03
CA LEU A 363 11.86 6.56 -12.27
C LEU A 363 12.68 7.04 -13.46
N LEU A 364 13.34 8.20 -13.33
CA LEU A 364 14.18 8.74 -14.39
C LEU A 364 15.36 7.81 -14.71
N GLU A 365 15.98 7.21 -13.69
CA GLU A 365 17.07 6.26 -13.85
C GLU A 365 16.63 5.00 -14.61
N ASP A 366 15.51 4.39 -14.21
CA ASP A 366 14.99 3.17 -14.84
C ASP A 366 14.49 3.40 -16.26
N LEU A 367 13.87 4.56 -16.52
CA LEU A 367 13.56 4.98 -17.88
C LEU A 367 14.82 5.13 -18.75
N ALA A 368 15.89 5.70 -18.20
CA ALA A 368 17.16 5.85 -18.91
C ALA A 368 17.84 4.50 -19.21
N LYS A 369 17.75 3.52 -18.29
CA LYS A 369 18.25 2.14 -18.52
C LYS A 369 17.52 1.43 -19.66
N GLN A 370 16.29 1.84 -19.93
CA GLN A 370 15.46 1.31 -21.02
C GLN A 370 15.47 2.22 -22.26
N ASP A 371 16.45 3.10 -22.38
CA ASP A 371 16.59 4.07 -23.49
C ASP A 371 15.31 4.89 -23.73
N PHE A 372 14.53 5.12 -22.67
CA PHE A 372 13.25 5.82 -22.70
C PHE A 372 12.22 5.20 -23.67
N LYS A 373 12.34 3.90 -23.97
CA LYS A 373 11.58 3.16 -24.99
C LYS A 373 10.07 3.41 -24.96
N TYR A 374 9.48 3.49 -23.78
CA TYR A 374 8.03 3.63 -23.59
C TYR A 374 7.63 4.96 -22.96
N VAL A 375 8.51 5.97 -22.96
CA VAL A 375 8.16 7.29 -22.43
C VAL A 375 7.11 7.94 -23.32
N THR A 376 5.99 8.32 -22.71
CA THR A 376 4.92 9.09 -23.37
C THR A 376 5.17 10.60 -23.23
N MET A 377 4.51 11.41 -24.06
CA MET A 377 4.63 12.87 -23.96
C MET A 377 4.19 13.42 -22.58
N PRO A 378 3.07 12.98 -21.98
CA PRO A 378 2.69 13.41 -20.63
C PRO A 378 3.73 13.07 -19.57
N LEU A 379 4.30 11.85 -19.60
CA LEU A 379 5.34 11.43 -18.66
C LEU A 379 6.62 12.27 -18.80
N LYS A 380 7.04 12.53 -20.04
CA LYS A 380 8.19 13.42 -20.30
C LYS A 380 7.96 14.81 -19.72
N GLN A 381 6.79 15.40 -19.98
CA GLN A 381 6.45 16.74 -19.51
C GLN A 381 6.39 16.80 -17.98
N ASP A 382 5.83 15.78 -17.35
CA ASP A 382 5.74 15.66 -15.90
C ASP A 382 7.12 15.65 -15.23
N ILE A 383 8.02 14.78 -15.68
CA ILE A 383 9.39 14.69 -15.16
C ILE A 383 10.12 16.03 -15.38
N LEU A 384 10.05 16.61 -16.58
CA LEU A 384 10.70 17.89 -16.86
C LEU A 384 10.14 19.03 -16.00
N ARG A 385 8.83 19.06 -15.74
CA ARG A 385 8.19 20.03 -14.85
C ARG A 385 8.67 19.84 -13.41
N PHE A 386 8.71 18.61 -12.91
CA PHE A 386 9.18 18.28 -11.57
C PHE A 386 10.61 18.78 -11.30
N TYR A 387 11.50 18.67 -12.31
CA TYR A 387 12.88 19.13 -12.21
C TYR A 387 13.13 20.58 -12.70
N SER A 388 12.10 21.33 -13.10
CA SER A 388 12.26 22.64 -13.75
C SER A 388 12.95 23.70 -12.89
N LYS A 389 12.74 23.66 -11.57
CA LYS A 389 13.33 24.58 -10.58
C LYS A 389 14.36 23.89 -9.67
N ALA A 390 14.84 22.72 -10.08
CA ALA A 390 15.69 21.89 -9.24
C ALA A 390 17.11 22.46 -9.10
N THR A 391 17.55 22.67 -7.86
CA THR A 391 18.93 23.06 -7.54
C THR A 391 19.74 21.86 -7.07
N PRO A 392 21.09 21.91 -7.16
CA PRO A 392 21.96 20.91 -6.56
C PRO A 392 21.68 20.73 -5.06
N PRO A 393 21.86 19.52 -4.50
CA PRO A 393 21.66 19.29 -3.08
C PRO A 393 22.69 20.07 -2.27
N ASN A 394 22.24 20.79 -1.23
CA ASN A 394 23.12 21.49 -0.30
C ASN A 394 23.77 20.52 0.69
N THR A 395 24.79 19.78 0.24
CA THR A 395 25.46 18.74 1.00
C THR A 395 26.87 18.51 0.50
N GLN A 396 27.78 18.12 1.40
CA GLN A 396 29.14 17.66 1.04
C GLN A 396 29.19 16.14 0.80
N ASN A 397 28.06 15.45 0.91
CA ASN A 397 28.02 14.01 0.69
C ASN A 397 28.22 13.69 -0.80
N GLU A 398 29.36 13.07 -1.13
CA GLU A 398 29.76 12.72 -2.50
C GLU A 398 28.75 11.83 -3.22
N GLU A 399 28.12 10.88 -2.52
CA GLU A 399 27.11 9.99 -3.11
C GLU A 399 25.87 10.78 -3.56
N ARG A 400 25.43 11.75 -2.74
CA ARG A 400 24.31 12.63 -3.09
C ARG A 400 24.64 13.55 -4.25
N LEU A 401 25.88 14.05 -4.32
CA LEU A 401 26.36 14.86 -5.45
C LEU A 401 26.44 14.02 -6.74
N LYS A 402 26.92 12.78 -6.67
CA LYS A 402 26.95 11.86 -7.81
C LYS A 402 25.55 11.51 -8.31
N LYS A 403 24.62 11.15 -7.41
CA LYS A 403 23.21 10.92 -7.77
C LYS A 403 22.57 12.13 -8.44
N TRP A 404 22.92 13.34 -7.98
CA TRP A 404 22.46 14.56 -8.63
C TRP A 404 23.02 14.72 -10.05
N GLN A 405 24.29 14.41 -10.29
CA GLN A 405 24.88 14.41 -11.63
C GLN A 405 24.18 13.41 -12.55
N GLU A 406 23.94 12.18 -12.08
CA GLU A 406 23.22 11.14 -12.83
C GLU A 406 21.81 11.60 -13.23
N VAL A 407 21.09 12.27 -12.31
CA VAL A 407 19.80 12.90 -12.62
C VAL A 407 19.95 13.95 -13.73
N GLN A 408 20.95 14.83 -13.67
CA GLN A 408 21.15 15.85 -14.71
C GLN A 408 21.46 15.24 -16.08
N GLU A 409 22.29 14.19 -16.12
CA GLU A 409 22.61 13.46 -17.35
C GLU A 409 21.36 12.79 -17.95
N ASN A 410 20.57 12.11 -17.12
CA ASN A 410 19.35 11.45 -17.58
C ASN A 410 18.27 12.46 -18.01
N LEU A 411 18.17 13.63 -17.36
CA LEU A 411 17.32 14.74 -17.83
C LEU A 411 17.78 15.26 -19.19
N ALA A 412 19.09 15.39 -19.41
CA ALA A 412 19.63 15.82 -20.69
C ALA A 412 19.32 14.82 -21.81
N LYS A 413 19.35 13.51 -21.52
CA LYS A 413 18.90 12.47 -22.45
C LYS A 413 17.39 12.57 -22.72
N LEU A 414 16.57 12.61 -21.67
CA LEU A 414 15.11 12.71 -21.77
C LEU A 414 14.65 13.91 -22.62
N LYS A 415 15.31 15.07 -22.51
CA LYS A 415 15.00 16.26 -23.32
C LYS A 415 15.10 15.98 -24.82
N LYS A 416 16.06 15.15 -25.25
CA LYS A 416 16.33 14.81 -26.65
C LYS A 416 15.38 13.74 -27.22
N ILE A 417 14.68 13.00 -26.37
CA ILE A 417 13.71 11.99 -26.80
C ILE A 417 12.49 12.69 -27.39
N ASN A 418 12.00 12.25 -28.55
CA ASN A 418 10.69 12.63 -29.07
C ASN A 418 9.77 11.43 -28.92
N PRO A 419 8.99 11.34 -27.83
CA PRO A 419 7.99 10.30 -27.65
C PRO A 419 7.10 10.18 -28.90
N SER A 420 6.90 8.96 -29.38
CA SER A 420 5.76 8.67 -30.24
C SER A 420 4.47 9.02 -29.50
N GLN A 421 3.52 9.65 -30.20
CA GLN A 421 2.25 10.14 -29.65
C GLN A 421 1.47 9.07 -28.88
#